data_AF-A0A414PQW8-F1
#
_entry.id   AF-A0A414PQW8-F1
#
_cell.length_a   1.000
_cell.length_b   1.000
_cell.length_c   1.000
_cell.angle_alpha   90.00
_cell.angle_beta   90.00
_cell.angle_gamma   90.00
#
_symmetry.space_group_name_H-M   'P 1'
#
loop_
_entity.id
_entity.type
_entity.pdbx_description
1 polymer ?
#
loop_
_entity_poly.entity_id
_entity_poly.type
_entity_poly.pdbx_seq_one_letter_code
_entity_poly.pdbx_strand_id
1 'polypeptide(L)'
;TRRVFRAVLTDNGPEFSDEDAIAALIGEGQGETRLFYCDPRRSDQKGACERNHVEIRKLLPKGRGLRFDRLAPADLSLAMSHVNSEPRGALGFATPARAFRAMLGADAEALLDAYGVEDVPVGELDLTPGLIARAREERGDAPLS
;
A
#
# COMPACT_ATOMS: atom_id res chain seq x y z
N THR A 1 -0.81 -12.12 -11.04
CA THR A 1 -1.90 -11.16 -10.77
C THR A 1 -3.26 -11.80 -10.51
N ARG A 2 -3.78 -12.69 -11.37
CA ARG A 2 -5.16 -13.24 -11.25
C ARG A 2 -5.54 -13.81 -9.88
N ARG A 3 -4.63 -14.55 -9.24
CA ARG A 3 -4.87 -15.14 -7.90
C ARG A 3 -4.94 -14.11 -6.77
N VAL A 4 -4.17 -13.02 -6.90
CA VAL A 4 -4.01 -11.98 -5.87
C VAL A 4 -5.11 -10.93 -5.98
N PHE A 5 -5.35 -10.42 -7.19
CA PHE A 5 -6.29 -9.32 -7.43
C PHE A 5 -7.66 -9.82 -7.90
N ARG A 6 -8.27 -10.79 -7.22
CA ARG A 6 -9.52 -11.44 -7.69
C ARG A 6 -10.63 -10.44 -8.01
N ALA A 7 -10.74 -9.40 -7.19
CA ALA A 7 -11.53 -8.20 -7.43
C ALA A 7 -10.72 -6.97 -7.02
N VAL A 8 -10.90 -5.87 -7.74
CA VAL A 8 -10.29 -4.56 -7.49
C VAL A 8 -11.41 -3.54 -7.44
N LEU A 9 -11.46 -2.78 -6.34
CA LEU A 9 -12.44 -1.72 -6.16
C LEU A 9 -11.73 -0.37 -6.13
N THR A 10 -12.04 0.49 -7.10
CA THR A 10 -11.54 1.86 -7.20
C THR A 10 -12.63 2.86 -6.83
N ASP A 11 -12.25 4.13 -6.65
CA ASP A 11 -13.23 5.21 -6.68
C ASP A 11 -13.37 5.73 -8.12
N ASN A 12 -14.27 6.69 -8.33
CA ASN A 12 -14.47 7.33 -9.64
C ASN A 12 -13.51 8.49 -9.88
N GLY A 13 -12.31 8.46 -9.30
CA GLY A 13 -11.26 9.44 -9.58
C GLY A 13 -10.83 9.39 -11.05
N PRO A 14 -10.49 10.53 -11.68
CA PRO A 14 -10.04 10.58 -13.07
C PRO A 14 -8.79 9.74 -13.33
N GLU A 15 -7.96 9.50 -12.31
CA GLU A 15 -6.79 8.61 -12.38
C GLU A 15 -7.15 7.14 -12.68
N PHE A 16 -8.41 6.75 -12.50
CA PHE A 16 -8.93 5.40 -12.79
C PHE A 16 -9.85 5.37 -14.03
N SER A 17 -9.81 6.39 -14.90
CA SER A 17 -10.69 6.49 -16.07
C SER A 17 -10.33 5.58 -17.24
N ASP A 18 -9.09 5.07 -17.28
CA ASP A 18 -8.65 4.09 -18.29
C ASP A 18 -9.02 2.67 -17.85
N GLU A 19 -10.33 2.39 -17.89
CA GLU A 19 -10.93 1.11 -17.48
C GLU A 19 -10.30 -0.08 -18.20
N ASP A 20 -10.11 0.02 -19.52
CA ASP A 20 -9.57 -1.05 -20.36
C ASP A 20 -8.13 -1.39 -19.99
N ALA A 21 -7.27 -0.38 -19.79
CA ALA A 21 -5.89 -0.62 -19.40
C ALA A 21 -5.78 -1.26 -18.02
N ILE A 22 -6.61 -0.82 -17.06
CA ILE A 22 -6.63 -1.38 -15.70
C ILE A 22 -7.16 -2.83 -15.74
N ALA A 23 -8.27 -3.09 -16.43
CA ALA A 23 -8.85 -4.41 -16.60
C ALA A 23 -7.83 -5.39 -17.21
N ALA A 24 -7.12 -4.96 -18.26
CA ALA A 24 -6.05 -5.75 -18.88
C ALA A 24 -4.90 -6.03 -17.89
N LEU A 25 -4.44 -5.02 -17.14
CA LEU A 25 -3.35 -5.14 -16.16
C LEU A 25 -3.68 -6.14 -15.04
N ILE A 26 -4.92 -6.12 -14.52
CA ILE A 26 -5.36 -7.05 -13.48
C ILE A 26 -5.69 -8.45 -14.04
N GLY A 27 -5.65 -8.60 -15.36
CA GLY A 27 -5.86 -9.85 -16.09
C GLY A 27 -7.33 -10.23 -16.19
N GLU A 28 -8.23 -9.25 -16.34
CA GLU A 28 -9.64 -9.49 -16.65
C GLU A 28 -9.76 -10.20 -18.01
N GLY A 29 -10.49 -11.32 -18.03
CA GLY A 29 -10.75 -12.08 -19.24
C GLY A 29 -12.08 -11.71 -19.89
N GLN A 30 -12.32 -12.18 -21.11
CA GLN A 30 -13.60 -11.97 -21.79
C GLN A 30 -14.76 -12.56 -20.96
N GLY A 31 -15.75 -11.73 -20.64
CA GLY A 31 -16.93 -12.12 -19.85
C GLY A 31 -16.68 -12.22 -18.34
N GLU A 32 -15.48 -11.89 -17.87
CA GLU A 32 -15.20 -11.67 -16.45
C GLU A 32 -15.39 -10.18 -16.11
N THR A 33 -15.69 -9.87 -14.85
CA THR A 33 -15.61 -8.50 -14.32
C THR A 33 -14.89 -8.56 -12.99
N ARG A 34 -13.77 -7.87 -12.91
CA ARG A 34 -12.88 -7.87 -11.75
C ARG A 34 -12.52 -6.46 -11.31
N LEU A 35 -12.59 -5.48 -12.19
CA LEU A 35 -12.56 -4.07 -11.85
C LEU A 35 -13.96 -3.57 -11.51
N PHE A 36 -14.10 -2.92 -10.35
CA PHE A 36 -15.34 -2.34 -9.85
C PHE A 36 -15.08 -0.91 -9.40
N TYR A 37 -16.10 -0.07 -9.49
CA TYR A 37 -16.07 1.32 -9.06
C TYR A 37 -17.10 1.54 -7.95
N CYS A 38 -16.77 2.38 -6.98
CA CYS A 38 -17.75 2.81 -5.97
C CYS A 38 -18.93 3.52 -6.63
N ASP A 39 -20.10 3.46 -6.00
CA ASP A 39 -21.23 4.27 -6.42
C ASP A 39 -20.92 5.77 -6.25
N PRO A 40 -21.49 6.64 -7.10
CA PRO A 40 -21.33 8.09 -6.94
C PRO A 40 -21.70 8.55 -5.52
N ARG A 41 -20.77 9.29 -4.89
CA ARG A 41 -20.91 9.81 -3.51
C ARG A 41 -20.98 8.74 -2.41
N ARG A 42 -20.56 7.50 -2.68
CA ARG A 42 -20.47 6.40 -1.70
C ARG A 42 -19.03 6.05 -1.34
N SER A 43 -18.29 7.03 -0.84
CA SER A 43 -16.90 6.82 -0.36
C SER A 43 -16.82 5.84 0.82
N ASP A 44 -17.93 5.57 1.50
CA ASP A 44 -18.06 4.58 2.58
C ASP A 44 -17.81 3.14 2.11
N GLN A 45 -17.98 2.83 0.81
CA GLN A 45 -17.72 1.51 0.23
C GLN A 45 -16.22 1.12 0.27
N LYS A 46 -15.32 2.07 0.55
CA LYS A 46 -13.87 1.86 0.69
C LYS A 46 -13.37 2.05 2.14
N GLY A 47 -14.23 1.88 3.15
CA GLY A 47 -13.87 2.11 4.55
C GLY A 47 -12.65 1.31 5.06
N ALA A 48 -12.37 0.13 4.49
CA ALA A 48 -11.14 -0.61 4.80
C ALA A 48 -9.88 0.04 4.20
N CYS A 49 -9.95 0.56 2.97
CA CYS A 49 -8.85 1.29 2.34
C CYS A 49 -8.51 2.56 3.12
N GLU A 50 -9.52 3.31 3.56
CA GLU A 50 -9.27 4.53 4.35
C GLU A 50 -8.59 4.24 5.69
N ARG A 51 -8.92 3.13 6.35
CA ARG A 51 -8.20 2.70 7.56
C ARG A 51 -6.73 2.39 7.25
N ASN A 52 -6.45 1.66 6.17
CA ASN A 52 -5.07 1.39 5.76
C ASN A 52 -4.31 2.68 5.40
N HIS A 53 -4.98 3.67 4.79
CA HIS A 53 -4.39 4.98 4.52
C HIS A 53 -3.97 5.71 5.80
N VAL A 54 -4.70 5.56 6.91
CA VAL A 54 -4.31 6.16 8.21
C VAL A 54 -2.96 5.61 8.67
N GLU A 55 -2.70 4.33 8.46
CA GLU A 55 -1.42 3.70 8.84
C GLU A 55 -0.24 4.27 8.04
N ILE A 56 -0.42 4.41 6.72
CA ILE A 56 0.59 5.03 5.85
C ILE A 56 0.83 6.50 6.23
N ARG A 57 -0.24 7.22 6.60
CA ARG A 57 -0.17 8.64 6.99
C ARG A 57 0.59 8.89 8.30
N LYS A 58 0.86 7.86 9.12
CA LYS A 58 1.74 8.01 10.28
C LYS A 58 3.16 8.42 9.85
N LEU A 59 3.67 7.82 8.78
CA LEU A 59 4.99 8.13 8.20
C LEU A 59 4.94 9.23 7.16
N LEU A 60 3.86 9.29 6.36
CA LEU A 60 3.68 10.27 5.28
C LEU A 60 2.44 11.17 5.54
N PRO A 61 2.50 12.06 6.55
CA PRO A 61 1.36 12.86 6.95
C PRO A 61 0.97 13.88 5.86
N LYS A 62 -0.31 13.83 5.45
CA LYS A 62 -0.87 14.81 4.52
C LYS A 62 -0.91 16.21 5.15
N GLY A 63 -0.72 17.25 4.34
CA GLY A 63 -0.93 18.64 4.77
C GLY A 63 0.21 19.24 5.61
N ARG A 64 1.36 18.56 5.70
CA ARG A 64 2.55 19.05 6.42
C ARG A 64 3.66 19.60 5.51
N GLY A 65 3.31 20.04 4.31
CA GLY A 65 4.27 20.53 3.32
C GLY A 65 5.12 19.44 2.65
N LEU A 66 4.81 18.16 2.88
CA LEU A 66 5.51 17.05 2.23
C LEU A 66 5.26 17.03 0.72
N ARG A 67 6.34 17.03 -0.04
CA ARG A 67 6.43 16.90 -1.49
C ARG A 67 6.39 15.43 -1.87
N PHE A 68 5.18 14.90 -2.06
CA PHE A 68 4.97 13.51 -2.48
C PHE A 68 5.60 13.20 -3.85
N ASP A 69 5.76 14.22 -4.70
CA ASP A 69 6.46 14.15 -5.98
C ASP A 69 7.97 13.85 -5.85
N ARG A 70 8.55 14.00 -4.65
CA ARG A 70 9.95 13.65 -4.36
C ARG A 70 10.13 12.24 -3.81
N LEU A 71 9.05 11.49 -3.59
CA LEU A 71 9.14 10.13 -3.08
C LEU A 71 9.84 9.23 -4.08
N ALA A 72 10.87 8.53 -3.61
CA ALA A 72 11.54 7.49 -4.34
C ALA A 72 10.94 6.11 -4.01
N PRO A 73 11.09 5.11 -4.89
CA PRO A 73 10.68 3.73 -4.57
C PRO A 73 11.21 3.24 -3.22
N ALA A 74 12.46 3.56 -2.89
CA ALA A 74 13.08 3.19 -1.62
C ALA A 74 12.35 3.76 -0.38
N ASP A 75 11.75 4.96 -0.47
CA ASP A 75 10.96 5.52 0.63
C ASP A 75 9.69 4.71 0.86
N LEU A 76 9.03 4.30 -0.22
CA LEU A 76 7.79 3.54 -0.15
C LEU A 76 8.05 2.11 0.29
N SER A 77 9.11 1.46 -0.21
CA SER A 77 9.56 0.15 0.26
C SER A 77 9.81 0.17 1.78
N LEU A 78 10.55 1.17 2.27
CA LEU A 78 10.82 1.33 3.70
C LEU A 78 9.52 1.59 4.50
N ALA A 79 8.69 2.54 4.06
CA ALA A 79 7.42 2.84 4.72
C ALA A 79 6.51 1.60 4.80
N MET A 80 6.39 0.86 3.70
CA MET A 80 5.55 -0.34 3.62
C MET A 80 6.11 -1.49 4.44
N SER A 81 7.44 -1.61 4.58
CA SER A 81 8.08 -2.61 5.46
C SER A 81 7.66 -2.40 6.92
N HIS A 82 7.72 -1.16 7.39
CA HIS A 82 7.30 -0.82 8.76
C HIS A 82 5.77 -0.94 8.94
N VAL A 83 4.97 -0.40 8.02
CA VAL A 83 3.50 -0.43 8.13
C VAL A 83 2.94 -1.86 8.09
N ASN A 84 3.50 -2.72 7.24
CA ASN A 84 3.05 -4.12 7.10
C ASN A 84 3.66 -5.06 8.13
N SER A 85 4.63 -4.59 8.93
CA SER A 85 5.19 -5.30 10.07
C SER A 85 4.56 -4.89 11.41
N GLU A 86 3.74 -3.84 11.44
CA GLU A 86 2.99 -3.44 12.64
C GLU A 86 1.84 -4.44 12.94
N PRO A 87 1.80 -5.08 14.11
CA PRO A 87 0.71 -5.96 14.51
C PRO A 87 -0.64 -5.23 14.55
N ARG A 88 -1.69 -5.85 13.98
CA ARG A 88 -3.04 -5.26 13.95
C ARG A 88 -3.98 -6.06 14.84
N GLY A 89 -4.68 -5.38 15.77
CA GLY A 89 -5.75 -6.01 16.55
C GLY A 89 -6.83 -6.64 15.67
N ALA A 90 -7.17 -5.98 14.55
CA ALA A 90 -8.14 -6.50 13.57
C ALA A 90 -7.69 -7.80 12.86
N LEU A 91 -6.40 -8.16 12.94
CA LEU A 91 -5.83 -9.39 12.40
C LEU A 91 -5.43 -10.37 13.52
N GLY A 92 -6.04 -10.26 14.71
CA GLY A 92 -5.67 -11.10 15.86
C GLY A 92 -4.23 -10.90 16.31
N PHE A 93 -3.72 -9.66 16.20
CA PHE A 93 -2.33 -9.28 16.46
C PHE A 93 -1.29 -9.92 15.51
N ALA A 94 -1.72 -10.50 14.38
CA ALA A 94 -0.82 -10.76 13.27
C ALA A 94 -0.43 -9.46 12.54
N THR A 95 0.71 -9.47 11.87
CA THR A 95 1.13 -8.39 10.96
C THR A 95 0.44 -8.55 9.60
N PRO A 96 0.15 -7.45 8.88
CA PRO A 96 -0.37 -7.53 7.51
C PRO A 96 0.48 -8.42 6.58
N ALA A 97 1.81 -8.32 6.65
CA ALA A 97 2.71 -9.14 5.83
C ALA A 97 2.57 -10.63 6.14
N ARG A 98 2.50 -11.00 7.42
CA ARG A 98 2.27 -12.40 7.84
C ARG A 98 0.91 -12.92 7.40
N ALA A 99 -0.15 -12.12 7.56
CA ALA A 99 -1.49 -12.50 7.14
C ALA A 99 -1.56 -12.68 5.61
N PHE A 100 -0.90 -11.81 4.86
CA PHE A 100 -0.83 -11.88 3.40
C PHE A 100 -0.11 -13.15 2.92
N ARG A 101 1.04 -13.47 3.51
CA ARG A 101 1.78 -14.72 3.24
C ARG A 101 0.96 -15.96 3.58
N ALA A 102 0.28 -15.98 4.73
CA ALA A 102 -0.58 -17.09 5.11
C ALA A 102 -1.73 -17.32 4.13
N MET A 103 -2.25 -16.25 3.51
CA MET A 103 -3.37 -16.31 2.57
C MET A 103 -2.94 -16.75 1.16
N LEU A 104 -1.78 -16.30 0.68
CA LEU A 104 -1.41 -16.42 -0.74
C LEU A 104 -0.10 -17.17 -1.00
N GLY A 105 0.68 -17.49 0.04
CA GLY A 105 1.91 -18.27 -0.06
C GLY A 105 2.95 -17.61 -0.97
N ALA A 106 3.48 -18.37 -1.93
CA ALA A 106 4.51 -17.90 -2.86
C ALA A 106 4.10 -16.66 -3.69
N ASP A 107 2.80 -16.48 -3.96
CA ASP A 107 2.33 -15.27 -4.67
C ASP A 107 2.52 -14.00 -3.80
N ALA A 108 2.36 -14.13 -2.48
CA ALA A 108 2.59 -13.02 -1.56
C ALA A 108 4.09 -12.71 -1.43
N GLU A 109 4.94 -13.74 -1.30
CA GLU A 109 6.39 -13.55 -1.24
C GLU A 109 6.91 -12.83 -2.49
N ALA A 110 6.52 -13.30 -3.68
CA ALA A 110 6.94 -12.68 -4.94
C ALA A 110 6.54 -11.20 -5.05
N LEU A 111 5.39 -10.81 -4.48
CA LEU A 111 4.95 -9.41 -4.47
C LEU A 111 5.70 -8.57 -3.44
N LEU A 112 5.89 -9.09 -2.22
CA LEU A 112 6.64 -8.38 -1.19
C LEU A 112 8.08 -8.15 -1.67
N ASP A 113 8.72 -9.15 -2.25
CA ASP A 113 10.05 -9.05 -2.85
C ASP A 113 10.08 -8.02 -3.99
N ALA A 114 9.11 -8.07 -4.91
CA ALA A 114 9.04 -7.14 -6.04
C ALA A 114 8.87 -5.66 -5.60
N TYR A 115 8.20 -5.43 -4.46
CA TYR A 115 8.04 -4.09 -3.89
C TYR A 115 9.13 -3.73 -2.87
N GLY A 116 10.10 -4.61 -2.62
CA GLY A 116 11.16 -4.41 -1.62
C GLY A 116 10.61 -4.27 -0.20
N VAL A 117 9.53 -4.98 0.13
CA VAL A 117 8.91 -4.95 1.46
C VAL A 117 9.50 -6.06 2.31
N GLU A 118 10.16 -5.67 3.39
CA GLU A 118 10.84 -6.57 4.32
C GLU A 118 10.10 -6.65 5.67
N ASP A 119 10.32 -7.75 6.40
CA ASP A 119 9.79 -7.89 7.76
C ASP A 119 10.68 -7.10 8.74
N VAL A 120 10.06 -6.21 9.51
CA VAL A 120 10.73 -5.41 10.53
C VAL A 120 10.38 -5.97 11.91
N PRO A 121 11.38 -6.31 12.76
CA PRO A 121 11.12 -6.73 14.13
C PRO A 121 10.33 -5.69 14.91
N VAL A 122 9.44 -6.13 15.81
CA VAL A 122 8.56 -5.21 16.56
C VAL A 122 9.34 -4.18 17.37
N GLY A 123 10.50 -4.54 17.91
CA GLY A 123 11.38 -3.63 18.66
C GLY A 123 12.08 -2.57 17.79
N GLU A 124 12.07 -2.74 16.47
CA GLU A 124 12.72 -1.87 15.48
C GLU A 124 11.70 -1.05 14.67
N LEU A 125 10.40 -1.22 14.93
CA LEU A 125 9.35 -0.47 14.25
C LEU A 125 9.43 1.03 14.58
N ASP A 126 9.76 1.84 13.58
CA ASP A 126 9.52 3.27 13.58
C ASP A 126 8.35 3.62 12.64
N LEU A 127 7.25 4.12 13.21
CA LEU A 127 6.07 4.55 12.46
C LEU A 127 5.94 6.08 12.42
N THR A 128 7.04 6.79 12.62
CA THR A 128 7.07 8.24 12.59
C THR A 128 7.60 8.76 11.25
N PRO A 129 7.32 10.04 10.90
CA PRO A 129 7.92 10.65 9.71
C PRO A 129 9.46 10.73 9.78
N GLY A 130 10.03 10.63 10.99
CA GLY A 130 11.47 10.68 11.21
C GLY A 130 12.22 9.53 10.53
N LEU A 131 11.59 8.35 10.40
CA LEU A 131 12.18 7.21 9.68
C LEU A 131 12.55 7.58 8.25
N ILE A 132 11.59 8.14 7.50
CA ILE A 132 11.77 8.48 6.09
C ILE A 132 12.79 9.62 5.95
N ALA A 133 12.74 10.61 6.85
CA ALA A 133 13.69 11.72 6.83
C ALA A 133 15.15 11.24 7.01
N ARG A 134 15.41 10.38 8.02
CA ARG A 134 16.75 9.84 8.27
C ARG A 134 17.24 8.97 7.12
N ALA A 135 16.39 8.06 6.61
CA ALA A 135 16.76 7.19 5.50
C ALA A 135 17.08 7.97 4.22
N ARG A 136 16.39 9.09 3.97
CA ARG A 136 16.70 9.99 2.85
C ARG A 136 18.03 10.72 3.05
N GLU A 137 18.28 11.23 4.25
CA GLU A 137 19.54 11.89 4.61
C GLU A 137 20.74 10.95 4.42
N GLU A 138 20.63 9.69 4.88
CA GLU A 138 21.66 8.66 4.72
C GLU A 138 21.97 8.36 3.24
N ARG A 139 20.97 8.44 2.37
CA ARG A 139 21.14 8.29 0.91
C ARG A 139 21.59 9.55 0.20
N GLY A 140 21.59 10.71 0.88
CA GLY A 140 21.84 12.01 0.27
C GLY A 140 20.67 12.56 -0.55
N ASP A 141 19.46 12.02 -0.37
CA ASP A 141 18.26 12.49 -1.04
C ASP A 141 17.79 13.84 -0.43
N ALA A 142 17.25 14.73 -1.27
CA ALA A 142 16.66 15.98 -0.78
C ALA A 142 15.51 15.71 0.22
N PRO A 143 15.26 16.58 1.22
CA PRO A 143 14.15 16.38 2.15
C PRO A 143 12.80 16.42 1.41
N LEU A 144 11.80 15.77 2.02
CA LEU A 144 10.42 15.84 1.51
C LEU A 144 9.76 17.19 1.80
N SER A 145 10.26 17.99 2.74
CA SER A 145 9.79 19.36 2.98
C SER A 145 10.26 20.37 1.93
#